data_AF-A0A9E3PEN4-F1
#
_entry.id   AF-A0A9E3PEN4-F1
#
_cell.length_a   1.000
_cell.length_b   1.000
_cell.length_c   1.000
_cell.angle_alpha   90.00
_cell.angle_beta   90.00
_cell.angle_gamma   90.00
#
_symmetry.space_group_name_H-M   'P 1'
#
loop_
_entity.id
_entity.type
_entity.pdbx_description
1 polymer ?
#
loop_
_entity_poly.entity_id
_entity_poly.type
_entity_poly.pdbx_seq_one_letter_code
_entity_poly.pdbx_strand_id
1 'polypeptide(L)'
;MNAIATALGIPPFAIYFAVAVIAFGSFCGYGAWKYHDGYVTGKAEASNAAEAARLVERDRQDKANAAARDAARKREKWLADENTRLQSLLDENANAADQDPRRDEPALSGDSVVRLNKIRRLSPKPITPSGKL
;
A
#
# COMPACT_ATOMS: atom_id res chain seq x y z
N MET A 1 29.04 -11.09 -68.14
CA MET A 1 28.46 -12.10 -67.23
C MET A 1 27.52 -13.12 -67.91
N ASN A 2 27.44 -13.18 -69.26
CA ASN A 2 26.54 -14.11 -69.96
C ASN A 2 27.21 -15.40 -70.47
N ALA A 3 28.55 -15.47 -70.47
CA ALA A 3 29.27 -16.62 -71.01
C ALA A 3 29.15 -17.89 -70.14
N ILE A 4 29.11 -17.73 -68.82
CA ILE A 4 29.04 -18.86 -67.86
C ILE A 4 27.62 -19.44 -67.80
N ALA A 5 26.58 -18.60 -67.89
CA ALA A 5 25.17 -19.02 -67.89
C ALA A 5 24.84 -19.88 -69.12
N THR A 6 25.33 -19.45 -70.29
CA THR A 6 25.11 -20.13 -71.57
C THR A 6 25.86 -21.48 -71.63
N ALA A 7 27.02 -21.60 -70.98
CA ALA A 7 27.80 -22.84 -70.91
C ALA A 7 27.17 -23.93 -70.02
N LEU A 8 26.28 -23.56 -69.09
CA LEU A 8 25.60 -24.48 -68.17
C LEU A 8 24.16 -24.81 -68.59
N GLY A 9 23.68 -24.29 -69.73
CA GLY A 9 22.29 -24.44 -70.19
C GLY A 9 21.26 -23.77 -69.28
N ILE A 10 21.70 -22.96 -68.31
CA ILE A 10 20.81 -22.27 -67.38
C ILE A 10 20.37 -20.97 -68.03
N PRO A 11 19.07 -20.75 -68.22
CA PRO A 11 18.61 -19.55 -68.88
C PRO A 11 18.94 -18.33 -68.01
N PRO A 12 19.40 -17.21 -68.60
CA PRO A 12 19.85 -16.04 -67.84
C PRO A 12 18.84 -15.51 -66.82
N PHE A 13 17.53 -15.64 -67.10
CA PHE A 13 16.46 -15.23 -66.18
C PHE A 13 16.48 -16.02 -64.86
N ALA A 14 16.92 -17.27 -64.86
CA ALA A 14 16.99 -18.09 -63.65
C ALA A 14 18.07 -17.58 -62.67
N ILE A 15 19.16 -17.02 -63.20
CA ILE A 15 20.21 -16.40 -62.39
C ILE A 15 19.71 -15.10 -61.78
N TYR A 16 19.04 -14.25 -62.57
CA TYR A 16 18.44 -13.03 -62.05
C TYR A 16 17.34 -13.31 -61.02
N PHE A 17 16.53 -14.35 -61.22
CA PHE A 17 15.53 -14.78 -60.26
C PHE A 17 16.15 -15.27 -58.95
N ALA A 18 17.20 -16.10 -59.01
CA ALA A 18 17.91 -16.56 -57.82
C ALA A 18 18.51 -15.38 -57.02
N VAL A 19 19.13 -14.41 -57.69
CA VAL A 19 19.65 -13.20 -57.05
C VAL A 19 18.52 -12.38 -56.43
N ALA A 20 17.39 -12.22 -57.11
CA ALA A 20 16.23 -11.49 -56.60
C ALA A 20 15.65 -12.16 -55.34
N VAL A 21 15.55 -13.50 -55.32
CA VAL A 21 15.07 -14.26 -54.16
C VAL A 21 16.02 -14.12 -52.98
N ILE A 22 17.34 -14.19 -53.20
CA ILE A 22 18.34 -14.01 -52.13
C ILE A 22 18.29 -12.59 -51.57
N ALA A 23 18.22 -11.58 -52.44
CA ALA A 23 18.15 -10.18 -52.04
C ALA A 23 16.87 -9.90 -51.23
N PHE A 24 15.73 -10.40 -51.70
CA PHE A 24 14.45 -10.25 -51.02
C PHE A 24 14.43 -11.00 -49.69
N GLY A 25 14.90 -12.26 -49.66
CA GLY A 25 15.00 -13.05 -48.44
C GLY A 25 15.91 -12.41 -47.38
N SER A 26 17.04 -11.84 -47.81
CA SER A 26 17.96 -11.11 -46.93
C SER A 26 17.31 -9.85 -46.36
N PHE A 27 16.58 -9.10 -47.18
CA PHE A 27 15.89 -7.89 -46.75
C PHE A 27 14.76 -8.20 -45.76
N CYS A 28 13.92 -9.20 -46.05
CA CYS A 28 12.86 -9.66 -45.16
C CYS A 28 13.43 -10.22 -43.84
N GLY A 29 14.48 -11.02 -43.90
CA GLY A 29 15.14 -11.58 -42.73
C GLY A 29 15.75 -10.50 -41.83
N TYR A 30 16.41 -9.51 -42.41
CA TYR A 30 16.95 -8.37 -41.65
C TYR A 30 15.86 -7.54 -40.99
N GLY A 31 14.75 -7.28 -41.69
CA GLY A 31 13.59 -6.58 -41.13
C GLY A 31 12.96 -7.32 -39.96
N ALA A 32 12.78 -8.64 -40.08
CA ALA A 32 12.26 -9.48 -39.00
C ALA A 32 13.20 -9.51 -37.79
N TRP A 33 14.51 -9.62 -38.02
CA TRP A 33 15.50 -9.59 -36.95
C TRP A 33 15.51 -8.26 -36.20
N LYS A 34 15.50 -7.12 -36.92
CA LYS A 34 15.44 -5.79 -36.31
C LYS A 34 14.16 -5.55 -35.53
N TYR A 35 13.03 -6.03 -36.05
CA TYR A 35 11.76 -5.94 -35.34
C TYR A 35 11.78 -6.75 -34.03
N HIS A 36 12.29 -7.98 -34.07
CA HIS A 36 12.43 -8.81 -32.88
C HIS A 36 13.36 -8.18 -31.85
N ASP A 37 14.52 -7.68 -32.27
CA ASP A 37 15.49 -7.01 -31.39
C ASP A 37 14.86 -5.79 -30.70
N GLY A 38 14.18 -4.92 -31.47
CA GLY A 38 13.44 -3.77 -30.94
C GLY A 38 12.29 -4.15 -30.00
N TYR A 39 11.61 -5.27 -30.25
CA TYR A 39 10.56 -5.77 -29.37
C TYR A 39 11.13 -6.27 -28.04
N VAL A 40 12.24 -7.01 -28.07
CA VAL A 40 12.89 -7.53 -26.86
C VAL A 40 13.45 -6.38 -26.01
N THR A 41 14.10 -5.40 -26.63
CA THR A 41 14.63 -4.23 -25.90
C THR A 41 13.50 -3.40 -25.32
N GLY A 42 12.45 -3.08 -26.09
CA GLY A 42 11.30 -2.34 -25.60
C GLY A 42 10.56 -3.05 -24.45
N LYS A 43 10.46 -4.39 -24.51
CA LYS A 43 9.87 -5.19 -23.42
C LYS A 43 10.73 -5.14 -22.15
N ALA A 44 12.06 -5.20 -22.29
CA ALA A 44 12.98 -5.10 -21.16
C ALA A 44 12.92 -3.70 -20.51
N GLU A 45 12.92 -2.63 -21.32
CA GLU A 45 12.78 -1.26 -20.85
C GLU A 45 11.45 -1.02 -20.12
N ALA A 46 10.34 -1.50 -20.68
CA ALA A 46 9.03 -1.39 -20.06
C ALA A 46 8.95 -2.16 -18.72
N SER A 47 9.55 -3.35 -18.66
CA SER A 47 9.63 -4.14 -17.42
C SER A 47 10.43 -3.42 -16.34
N ASN A 48 11.61 -2.88 -16.71
CA ASN A 48 12.48 -2.16 -15.78
C ASN A 48 11.80 -0.88 -15.26
N ALA A 49 11.11 -0.14 -16.13
CA ALA A 49 10.36 1.05 -15.74
C ALA A 49 9.20 0.71 -14.78
N ALA A 50 8.47 -0.38 -15.05
CA ALA A 50 7.41 -0.85 -14.17
C ALA A 50 7.93 -1.30 -12.80
N GLU A 51 9.09 -1.95 -12.76
CA GLU A 51 9.73 -2.37 -11.51
C GLU A 51 10.23 -1.18 -10.69
N ALA A 52 10.84 -0.19 -11.33
CA ALA A 52 11.23 1.06 -10.68
C ALA A 52 10.01 1.80 -10.08
N ALA A 53 8.90 1.89 -10.83
CA ALA A 53 7.66 2.49 -10.34
C ALA A 53 7.06 1.73 -9.15
N ARG A 54 7.12 0.39 -9.17
CA ARG A 54 6.70 -0.45 -8.05
C ARG A 54 7.52 -0.22 -6.80
N LEU A 55 8.84 -0.05 -6.93
CA LEU A 55 9.73 0.22 -5.79
C LEU A 55 9.41 1.58 -5.14
N VAL A 56 9.13 2.61 -5.94
CA VAL A 56 8.73 3.93 -5.44
C VAL A 56 7.41 3.87 -4.67
N GLU A 57 6.40 3.20 -5.23
CA GLU A 57 5.12 3.06 -4.53
C GLU A 57 5.24 2.19 -3.26
N ARG A 58 6.07 1.15 -3.29
CA ARG A 58 6.35 0.35 -2.08
C ARG A 58 6.96 1.22 -0.98
N ASP A 59 7.95 2.04 -1.29
CA ASP A 59 8.57 2.95 -0.30
C ASP A 59 7.57 3.98 0.25
N ARG A 60 6.68 4.50 -0.61
CA ARG A 60 5.60 5.40 -0.18
C ARG A 60 4.64 4.71 0.80
N GLN A 61 4.25 3.47 0.50
CA GLN A 61 3.37 2.68 1.35
C GLN A 61 4.06 2.28 2.67
N ASP A 62 5.33 1.88 2.62
CA ASP A 62 6.12 1.52 3.81
C ASP A 62 6.22 2.71 4.78
N LYS A 63 6.47 3.93 4.26
CA LYS A 63 6.48 5.16 5.07
C LYS A 63 5.12 5.47 5.68
N ALA A 64 4.04 5.37 4.90
CA ALA A 64 2.68 5.59 5.40
C ALA A 64 2.30 4.59 6.49
N ASN A 65 2.65 3.31 6.29
CA ASN A 65 2.39 2.23 7.23
C ASN A 65 3.22 2.38 8.51
N ALA A 66 4.48 2.80 8.42
CA ALA A 66 5.31 3.09 9.59
C ALA A 66 4.69 4.21 10.44
N ALA A 67 4.28 5.31 9.81
CA ALA A 67 3.60 6.42 10.49
C ALA A 67 2.28 5.97 11.15
N ALA A 68 1.49 5.14 10.47
CA ALA A 68 0.26 4.59 11.02
C ALA A 68 0.51 3.67 12.23
N ARG A 69 1.54 2.81 12.18
CA ARG A 69 1.96 1.96 13.30
C ARG A 69 2.42 2.80 14.50
N ASP A 70 3.15 3.88 14.27
CA ASP A 70 3.58 4.78 15.35
C ASP A 70 2.41 5.50 16.00
N ALA A 71 1.44 5.97 15.20
CA ALA A 71 0.21 6.56 15.71
C ALA A 71 -0.61 5.55 16.52
N ALA A 72 -0.72 4.31 16.04
CA ALA A 72 -1.40 3.23 16.75
C ALA A 72 -0.72 2.93 18.09
N ARG A 73 0.61 2.78 18.13
CA ARG A 73 1.36 2.56 19.38
C ARG A 73 1.17 3.68 20.40
N LYS A 74 1.17 4.94 19.96
CA LYS A 74 0.90 6.09 20.83
C LYS A 74 -0.52 6.04 21.40
N ARG A 75 -1.50 5.66 20.57
CA ARG A 75 -2.89 5.53 20.98
C ARG A 75 -3.09 4.38 21.97
N GLU A 76 -2.46 3.23 21.75
CA GLU A 76 -2.48 2.11 22.68
C GLU A 76 -1.89 2.48 24.03
N LYS A 77 -0.72 3.16 24.03
CA LYS A 77 -0.11 3.63 25.28
C LYS A 77 -1.03 4.62 26.01
N TRP A 78 -1.61 5.58 25.31
CA TRP A 78 -2.57 6.52 25.90
C TRP A 78 -3.79 5.80 26.49
N LEU A 79 -4.34 4.81 25.78
CA LEU A 79 -5.45 4.01 26.28
C LEU A 79 -5.07 3.18 27.51
N ALA A 80 -3.85 2.62 27.56
CA ALA A 80 -3.37 1.86 28.72
C ALA A 80 -3.17 2.77 29.95
N ASP A 81 -2.58 3.94 29.76
CA ASP A 81 -2.38 4.94 30.82
C ASP A 81 -3.73 5.45 31.34
N GLU A 82 -4.67 5.75 30.44
CA GLU A 82 -6.01 6.20 30.83
C GLU A 82 -6.81 5.09 31.52
N ASN A 83 -6.68 3.84 31.09
CA ASN A 83 -7.35 2.71 31.74
C ASN A 83 -6.81 2.51 33.17
N THR A 84 -5.49 2.60 33.35
CA THR A 84 -4.86 2.54 34.68
C THR A 84 -5.35 3.70 35.57
N ARG A 85 -5.44 4.91 35.01
CA ARG A 85 -5.96 6.09 35.72
C ARG A 85 -7.42 5.89 36.15
N LEU A 86 -8.27 5.40 35.25
CA LEU A 86 -9.68 5.14 35.55
C LEU A 86 -9.84 4.04 36.60
N GLN A 87 -9.00 3.01 36.56
CA GLN A 87 -9.02 1.92 37.53
C GLN A 87 -8.61 2.42 38.93
N SER A 88 -7.56 3.24 39.03
CA SER A 88 -7.19 3.90 40.29
C SER A 88 -8.34 4.76 40.85
N LEU A 89 -9.02 5.52 39.98
CA LEU A 89 -10.18 6.33 40.40
C LEU A 89 -11.36 5.48 40.87
N LEU A 90 -11.57 4.30 40.27
CA LEU A 90 -12.59 3.35 40.71
C LEU A 90 -12.24 2.80 42.10
N ASP A 91 -11.01 2.36 42.31
CA ASP A 91 -10.55 1.82 43.59
C ASP A 91 -10.61 2.87 44.71
N GLU A 92 -10.20 4.11 44.43
CA GLU A 92 -10.33 5.24 45.36
C GLU A 92 -11.80 5.50 45.73
N ASN A 93 -12.70 5.52 44.75
CA ASN A 93 -14.13 5.75 45.03
C ASN A 93 -14.77 4.58 45.76
N ALA A 94 -14.38 3.33 45.46
CA ALA A 94 -14.85 2.14 46.16
C ALA A 94 -14.42 2.17 47.63
N ASN A 95 -13.14 2.43 47.90
CA ASN A 95 -12.63 2.59 49.26
C ASN A 95 -13.34 3.72 50.01
N ALA A 96 -13.60 4.85 49.36
CA ALA A 96 -14.33 5.97 49.97
C ALA A 96 -15.80 5.65 50.24
N ALA A 97 -16.42 4.76 49.44
CA ALA A 97 -17.78 4.29 49.68
C ALA A 97 -17.84 3.28 50.83
N ASP A 98 -16.86 2.40 50.96
CA ASP A 98 -16.77 1.42 52.06
C ASP A 98 -16.49 2.08 53.41
N GLN A 99 -15.80 3.23 53.42
CA GLN A 99 -15.54 4.02 54.61
C GLN A 99 -16.68 5.00 54.96
N ASP A 100 -17.77 5.04 54.19
CA ASP A 100 -18.89 5.95 54.45
C ASP A 100 -19.68 5.50 55.70
N PRO A 101 -19.69 6.28 56.79
CA PRO A 101 -20.41 5.91 58.02
C PRO A 101 -21.93 5.84 57.83
N ARG A 102 -22.45 6.47 56.76
CA ARG A 102 -23.87 6.52 56.42
C ARG A 102 -24.24 5.55 55.30
N ARG A 103 -23.38 4.59 54.98
CA ARG A 103 -23.58 3.59 53.91
C ARG A 103 -24.92 2.88 53.99
N ASP A 104 -25.39 2.55 55.19
CA ASP A 104 -26.61 1.78 55.43
C ASP A 104 -27.88 2.64 55.46
N GLU A 105 -27.75 3.97 55.32
CA GLU A 105 -28.90 4.87 55.25
C GLU A 105 -29.60 4.74 53.87
N PRO A 106 -30.93 4.73 53.82
CA PRO A 106 -31.68 4.62 52.57
C PRO A 106 -31.56 5.84 51.64
N ALA A 107 -30.95 6.93 52.13
CA ALA A 107 -30.70 8.16 51.36
C ALA A 107 -29.22 8.27 51.00
N LEU A 108 -28.92 8.72 49.77
CA LEU A 108 -27.54 9.02 49.38
C LEU A 108 -26.94 10.06 50.33
N SER A 109 -25.81 9.72 50.96
CA SER A 109 -25.03 10.66 51.76
C SER A 109 -24.58 11.84 50.90
N GLY A 110 -24.41 13.02 51.49
CA GLY A 110 -23.90 14.20 50.78
C GLY A 110 -22.56 13.92 50.07
N ASP A 111 -21.68 13.15 50.71
CA ASP A 111 -20.42 12.68 50.13
C ASP A 111 -20.62 11.75 48.94
N SER A 112 -21.60 10.86 48.98
CA SER A 112 -21.98 10.02 47.83
C SER A 112 -22.39 10.87 46.62
N VAL A 113 -23.13 11.95 46.82
CA VAL A 113 -23.53 12.87 45.74
C VAL A 113 -22.33 13.62 45.16
N VAL A 114 -21.38 14.04 45.99
CA VAL A 114 -20.14 14.69 45.52
C VAL A 114 -19.30 13.73 44.68
N ARG A 115 -19.13 12.47 45.12
CA ARG A 115 -18.43 11.41 44.36
C ARG A 115 -19.06 11.19 42.98
N LEU A 116 -20.39 11.06 42.93
CA LEU A 116 -21.15 10.83 41.70
C LEU A 116 -21.02 12.01 40.72
N ASN A 117 -21.04 13.25 41.24
CA ASN A 117 -20.82 14.44 40.43
C ASN A 117 -19.37 14.56 39.90
N LYS A 118 -18.38 14.09 40.66
CA LYS A 118 -16.97 14.06 40.21
C LYS A 118 -16.81 13.11 39.02
N ILE A 119 -17.39 11.91 39.09
CA ILE A 119 -17.40 10.94 37.98
C ILE A 119 -18.11 11.53 36.76
N ARG A 120 -19.29 12.13 36.92
CA ARG A 120 -20.05 12.74 35.83
C ARG A 120 -19.29 13.86 35.10
N ARG A 121 -18.42 14.59 35.80
CA ARG A 121 -17.56 15.62 35.21
C ARG A 121 -16.32 15.05 34.51
N LEU A 122 -15.86 13.87 34.92
CA LEU A 122 -14.72 13.17 34.34
C LEU A 122 -15.10 12.31 33.13
N SER A 123 -16.36 11.86 33.04
CA SER A 123 -16.87 11.20 31.85
C SER A 123 -16.76 12.16 30.64
N PRO A 124 -16.12 11.74 29.53
CA PRO A 124 -16.13 12.54 28.31
C PRO A 124 -17.58 12.79 27.92
N LYS A 125 -17.92 14.04 27.56
CA LYS A 125 -19.22 14.32 26.94
C LYS A 125 -19.38 13.35 25.76
N PRO A 126 -20.55 12.71 25.57
CA PRO A 126 -20.77 11.88 24.40
C PRO A 126 -20.40 12.72 23.18
N ILE A 127 -19.53 12.16 22.35
CA ILE A 127 -19.15 12.77 21.08
C ILE A 127 -20.42 12.73 20.25
N THR A 128 -21.22 13.80 20.28
CA THR A 128 -22.29 13.98 19.32
C THR A 128 -21.59 13.93 17.97
N PRO A 129 -21.93 12.99 17.06
CA PRO A 129 -21.39 13.04 15.73
C PRO A 129 -21.88 14.37 15.16
N SER A 130 -20.96 15.33 15.03
CA SER A 130 -21.15 16.53 14.21
C SER A 130 -21.11 16.07 12.74
N GLY A 131 -22.06 15.20 12.38
CA GLY A 131 -22.35 14.85 11.01
C GLY A 131 -23.11 16.01 10.40
N LYS A 132 -22.38 16.91 9.74
CA LYS A 132 -22.94 17.48 8.52
C LYS A 132 -22.85 16.37 7.47
N LEU A 133 -23.98 15.71 7.25
CA LEU A 133 -24.27 15.03 5.99
C LEU A 133 -24.46 16.10 4.91
#